data_AF-A0A8I1NI20-F1
#
_entry.id   AF-A0A8I1NI20-F1
#
_cell.length_a   1.000
_cell.length_b   1.000
_cell.length_c   1.000
_cell.angle_alpha   90.00
_cell.angle_beta   90.00
_cell.angle_gamma   90.00
#
_symmetry.space_group_name_H-M   'P 1'
#
loop_
_entity.id
_entity.type
_entity.pdbx_description
1 polymer ?
#
loop_
_entity_poly.entity_id
_entity_poly.type
_entity_poly.pdbx_seq_one_letter_code
_entity_poly.pdbx_strand_id
1 'polypeptide(L)'
;MRLANTPPVAMNKRLPTPSAGFTLVEMMIAVIIMGLLVAMAMPIYARYGNRVKANEVAAFMTTTSLALETYHAQSGTYPATLAEIGISEPALDPWGNPYRYLPIDTDPPPKTGQVRRDRNMNPINTDFDLYSTGPDGRTQTQLTGRFARDDIVRAGNGSYIGTAQDF
;
A
#
# COMPACT_ATOMS: atom_id res chain seq x y z
N MET A 1 -13.41 -47.49 84.44
CA MET A 1 -13.72 -47.44 83.00
C MET A 1 -14.68 -46.26 82.76
N ARG A 2 -14.16 -45.08 82.43
CA ARG A 2 -14.97 -43.88 82.12
C ARG A 2 -14.88 -43.63 80.62
N LEU A 3 -16.02 -43.67 79.93
CA LEU A 3 -16.13 -43.33 78.52
C LEU A 3 -15.96 -41.82 78.32
N ALA A 4 -15.11 -41.46 77.36
CA ALA A 4 -14.83 -40.11 76.94
C ALA A 4 -16.03 -39.49 76.20
N ASN A 5 -16.25 -38.20 76.37
CA ASN A 5 -17.16 -37.43 75.53
C ASN A 5 -16.41 -36.18 75.04
N THR A 6 -15.77 -36.26 73.88
CA THR A 6 -15.21 -35.10 73.18
C THR A 6 -16.34 -34.39 72.43
N PRO A 7 -16.44 -33.05 72.53
CA PRO A 7 -17.48 -32.29 71.83
C PRO A 7 -17.30 -32.39 70.31
N PRO A 8 -18.39 -32.37 69.53
CA PRO A 8 -18.33 -32.45 68.07
C PRO A 8 -17.65 -31.19 67.49
N VAL A 9 -16.68 -31.40 66.61
CA VAL A 9 -16.03 -30.33 65.83
C VAL A 9 -17.07 -29.71 64.91
N ALA A 10 -17.35 -28.41 65.08
CA ALA A 10 -18.28 -27.67 64.22
C ALA A 10 -17.73 -27.61 62.78
N MET A 11 -18.36 -28.33 61.86
CA MET A 11 -18.01 -28.36 60.45
C MET A 11 -18.42 -27.03 59.81
N ASN A 12 -17.46 -26.16 59.50
CA ASN A 12 -17.69 -24.85 58.90
C ASN A 12 -18.16 -25.03 57.44
N LYS A 13 -19.49 -25.07 57.23
CA LYS A 13 -20.09 -25.11 55.89
C LYS A 13 -19.88 -23.75 55.22
N ARG A 14 -18.83 -23.62 54.41
CA ARG A 14 -18.70 -22.48 53.49
C ARG A 14 -19.92 -22.49 52.57
N LEU A 15 -20.68 -21.39 52.58
CA LEU A 15 -21.78 -21.22 51.63
C LEU A 15 -21.19 -21.23 50.21
N PRO A 16 -21.75 -22.01 49.27
CA PRO A 16 -21.29 -21.98 47.89
C PRO A 16 -21.48 -20.57 47.34
N THR A 17 -20.39 -19.95 46.89
CA THR A 17 -20.47 -18.70 46.12
C THR A 17 -21.17 -19.02 44.80
N PRO A 18 -22.23 -18.29 44.42
CA PRO A 18 -22.89 -18.52 43.15
C PRO A 18 -21.88 -18.32 42.00
N SER A 19 -21.73 -19.33 41.16
CA SER A 19 -20.95 -19.22 39.93
C SER A 19 -21.69 -18.27 38.97
N ALA A 20 -21.13 -17.10 38.72
CA ALA A 20 -21.63 -16.21 37.67
C ALA A 20 -21.23 -16.77 36.30
N GLY A 21 -22.22 -17.17 35.50
CA GLY A 21 -22.04 -17.58 34.11
C GLY A 21 -22.55 -16.50 33.15
N PHE A 22 -21.97 -16.43 31.96
CA PHE A 22 -22.45 -15.54 30.89
C PHE A 22 -23.82 -15.98 30.38
N THR A 23 -24.66 -15.02 30.03
CA THR A 23 -25.95 -15.31 29.38
C THR A 23 -25.78 -15.46 27.87
N LEU A 24 -26.69 -16.20 27.22
CA LEU A 24 -26.73 -16.29 25.76
C LEU A 24 -26.86 -14.90 25.11
N VAL A 25 -27.68 -14.02 25.71
CA VAL A 25 -27.91 -12.66 25.21
C VAL A 25 -26.64 -11.82 25.28
N GLU A 26 -25.82 -11.97 26.33
CA GLU A 26 -24.56 -11.25 26.48
C GLU A 26 -23.56 -11.62 25.39
N MET A 27 -23.47 -12.90 25.06
CA MET A 27 -22.65 -13.36 23.93
C MET A 27 -23.21 -12.86 22.58
N MET A 28 -24.53 -12.80 22.40
CA MET A 28 -25.13 -12.22 21.19
C MET A 28 -24.76 -10.74 21.00
N ILE A 29 -24.86 -9.95 22.06
CA ILE A 29 -24.47 -8.53 22.02
C ILE A 29 -22.97 -8.40 21.75
N ALA A 30 -22.14 -9.22 22.38
CA ALA A 30 -20.69 -9.20 22.18
C ALA A 30 -20.29 -9.48 20.72
N VAL A 31 -20.87 -10.52 20.07
CA VAL A 31 -20.55 -10.83 18.67
C VAL A 31 -21.09 -9.78 17.71
N ILE A 32 -22.22 -9.14 18.02
CA ILE A 32 -22.76 -8.03 17.23
C ILE A 32 -21.79 -6.84 17.28
N ILE A 33 -21.36 -6.44 18.47
CA ILE A 33 -20.39 -5.33 18.63
C ILE A 33 -19.08 -5.68 17.91
N MET A 34 -18.58 -6.91 18.06
CA MET A 34 -17.36 -7.36 17.37
C MET A 34 -17.51 -7.28 15.84
N GLY A 35 -18.64 -7.72 15.29
CA GLY A 35 -18.93 -7.63 13.86
C GLY A 35 -18.93 -6.19 13.34
N LEU A 36 -19.52 -5.25 14.10
CA LEU A 36 -19.52 -3.83 13.76
C LEU A 36 -18.10 -3.24 13.74
N LEU A 37 -17.27 -3.58 14.73
CA LEU A 37 -15.88 -3.13 14.80
C LEU A 37 -15.06 -3.64 13.62
N VAL A 38 -15.17 -4.92 13.27
CA VAL A 38 -14.45 -5.52 12.13
C VAL A 38 -14.87 -4.88 10.81
N ALA A 39 -16.18 -4.63 10.61
CA ALA A 39 -16.70 -4.02 9.40
C ALA A 39 -16.12 -2.61 9.14
N MET A 40 -15.89 -1.83 10.20
CA MET A 40 -15.24 -0.51 10.10
C MET A 40 -13.72 -0.61 9.97
N ALA A 41 -13.09 -1.55 10.68
CA ALA A 41 -11.64 -1.67 10.72
C ALA A 41 -11.04 -2.13 9.38
N MET A 42 -11.70 -3.05 8.68
CA MET A 42 -11.20 -3.65 7.45
C MET A 42 -10.88 -2.64 6.33
N PRO A 43 -11.78 -1.72 5.92
CA PRO A 43 -11.46 -0.75 4.87
C PRO A 43 -10.37 0.25 5.28
N ILE A 44 -10.26 0.58 6.57
CA ILE A 44 -9.21 1.47 7.09
C ILE A 44 -7.84 0.79 6.97
N TYR A 45 -7.75 -0.45 7.43
CA TYR A 45 -6.52 -1.24 7.36
C TYR A 45 -6.03 -1.41 5.91
N ALA A 46 -6.95 -1.71 4.98
CA ALA A 46 -6.62 -1.82 3.55
C ALA A 46 -6.06 -0.51 2.97
N ARG A 47 -6.67 0.64 3.29
CA ARG A 47 -6.18 1.96 2.84
C ARG A 47 -4.81 2.28 3.41
N TYR A 48 -4.58 1.99 4.69
CA TYR A 48 -3.28 2.18 5.31
C TYR A 48 -2.20 1.32 4.64
N GLY A 49 -2.49 0.04 4.38
CA GLY A 49 -1.59 -0.85 3.65
C GLY A 49 -1.24 -0.31 2.26
N ASN A 50 -2.22 0.18 1.49
CA ASN A 50 -1.96 0.78 0.20
C ASN A 50 -1.12 2.07 0.28
N ARG A 51 -1.29 2.89 1.33
CA ARG A 51 -0.45 4.07 1.54
C ARG A 51 1.02 3.71 1.83
N VAL A 52 1.26 2.67 2.62
CA VAL A 52 2.62 2.17 2.88
C VAL A 52 3.27 1.68 1.58
N LYS A 53 2.55 0.88 0.79
CA LYS A 53 3.01 0.41 -0.52
C LYS A 53 3.30 1.56 -1.49
N ALA A 54 2.43 2.59 -1.53
CA ALA A 54 2.66 3.77 -2.34
C ALA A 54 3.93 4.55 -1.93
N ASN A 55 4.25 4.60 -0.63
CA ASN A 55 5.50 5.21 -0.15
C ASN A 55 6.73 4.40 -0.55
N GLU A 56 6.65 3.06 -0.54
CA GLU A 56 7.72 2.18 -1.02
C GLU A 56 7.98 2.39 -2.51
N VAL A 57 6.92 2.47 -3.31
CA VAL A 57 6.98 2.84 -4.72
C VAL A 57 7.62 4.21 -4.91
N ALA A 58 7.23 5.21 -4.12
CA ALA A 58 7.82 6.54 -4.20
C ALA A 58 9.33 6.51 -3.92
N ALA A 59 9.76 5.77 -2.88
CA ALA A 59 11.17 5.61 -2.56
C ALA A 59 11.96 4.92 -3.69
N PHE A 60 11.41 3.84 -4.26
CA PHE A 60 12.01 3.16 -5.41
C PHE A 60 12.16 4.10 -6.62
N MET A 61 11.12 4.89 -6.91
CA MET A 61 11.16 5.83 -8.02
C MET A 61 12.15 6.97 -7.78
N THR A 62 12.30 7.46 -6.55
CA THR A 62 13.31 8.46 -6.21
C THR A 62 14.73 7.93 -6.49
N THR A 63 15.06 6.74 -6.00
CA THR A 63 16.39 6.16 -6.20
C THR A 63 16.66 5.82 -7.67
N THR A 64 15.63 5.34 -8.38
CA THR A 64 15.73 5.01 -9.80
C THR A 64 15.90 6.26 -10.65
N SER A 65 15.17 7.35 -10.34
CA SER A 65 15.32 8.64 -11.04
C SER A 65 16.75 9.16 -10.94
N LEU A 66 17.34 9.12 -9.75
CA LEU A 66 18.72 9.55 -9.55
C LEU A 66 19.72 8.71 -10.37
N ALA A 67 19.50 7.39 -10.45
CA ALA A 67 20.34 6.51 -11.28
C ALA A 67 20.20 6.81 -12.78
N LEU A 68 18.97 7.08 -13.25
CA LEU A 68 18.70 7.48 -14.63
C LEU A 68 19.36 8.82 -14.97
N GLU A 69 19.24 9.82 -14.10
CA GLU A 69 19.88 11.13 -14.25
C GLU A 69 21.42 11.00 -14.25
N THR A 70 21.97 10.15 -13.39
CA THR A 70 23.42 9.86 -13.36
C THR A 70 23.89 9.20 -14.65
N TYR A 71 23.13 8.23 -15.17
CA TYR A 71 23.42 7.59 -16.45
C TYR A 71 23.41 8.61 -17.58
N HIS A 72 22.36 9.42 -17.68
CA HIS A 72 22.24 10.48 -18.68
C HIS A 72 23.41 11.49 -18.60
N ALA A 73 23.84 11.87 -17.40
CA ALA A 73 24.98 12.75 -17.22
C ALA A 73 26.31 12.15 -17.72
N GLN A 74 26.43 10.82 -17.77
CA GLN A 74 27.63 10.11 -18.22
C GLN A 74 27.60 9.75 -19.72
N SER A 75 26.45 9.32 -20.23
CA SER A 75 26.29 8.82 -21.60
C SER A 75 25.70 9.86 -22.57
N GLY A 76 25.11 10.94 -22.05
CA GLY A 76 24.40 11.96 -22.81
C GLY A 76 22.99 11.54 -23.26
N THR A 77 22.52 10.34 -22.88
CA THR A 77 21.18 9.83 -23.23
C THR A 77 20.61 8.97 -22.10
N TYR A 78 19.30 8.95 -21.93
CA TYR A 78 18.68 8.02 -20.98
C TYR A 78 18.83 6.57 -21.47
N PRO A 79 18.96 5.57 -20.57
CA PRO A 79 19.10 4.18 -20.98
C PRO A 79 17.81 3.70 -21.66
N ALA A 80 17.91 2.72 -22.57
CA ALA A 80 16.72 2.17 -23.22
C ALA A 80 15.89 1.32 -22.25
N THR A 81 16.53 0.73 -21.23
CA THR A 81 15.90 -0.14 -20.24
C THR A 81 16.48 0.10 -18.84
N LEU A 82 15.72 -0.23 -17.77
CA LEU A 82 16.25 -0.12 -16.41
C LEU A 82 17.35 -1.16 -16.11
N ALA A 83 17.48 -2.21 -16.91
CA ALA A 83 18.55 -3.20 -16.79
C ALA A 83 19.96 -2.60 -16.99
N GLU A 84 20.08 -1.56 -17.79
CA GLU A 84 21.36 -0.86 -18.03
C GLU A 84 21.87 -0.09 -16.82
N ILE A 85 20.97 0.27 -15.90
CA ILE A 85 21.33 0.88 -14.60
C ILE A 85 21.29 -0.13 -13.45
N GLY A 86 21.32 -1.43 -13.77
CA GLY A 86 21.43 -2.51 -12.79
C GLY A 86 20.12 -2.91 -12.11
N ILE A 87 18.97 -2.48 -12.62
CA ILE A 87 17.65 -2.88 -12.10
C ILE A 87 17.15 -4.08 -12.92
N SER A 88 16.96 -5.23 -12.26
CA SER A 88 16.42 -6.43 -12.91
C SER A 88 14.99 -6.20 -13.40
N GLU A 89 14.71 -6.61 -14.63
CA GLU A 89 13.39 -6.48 -15.25
C GLU A 89 12.69 -7.84 -15.40
N PRO A 90 11.37 -7.95 -15.11
CA PRO A 90 10.52 -6.87 -14.62
C PRO A 90 10.81 -6.53 -13.16
N ALA A 91 11.04 -5.25 -12.86
CA ALA A 91 10.97 -4.78 -11.49
C ALA A 91 9.49 -4.71 -11.09
N LEU A 92 9.10 -5.38 -10.01
CA LEU A 92 7.71 -5.42 -9.55
C LEU A 92 7.46 -4.43 -8.42
N ASP A 93 6.33 -3.76 -8.48
CA ASP A 93 5.80 -2.95 -7.39
C ASP A 93 5.21 -3.83 -6.27
N PRO A 94 4.85 -3.25 -5.11
CA PRO A 94 4.32 -4.02 -3.98
C PRO A 94 2.93 -4.65 -4.19
N TRP A 95 2.28 -4.39 -5.33
CA TRP A 95 1.05 -5.06 -5.76
C TRP A 95 1.32 -6.16 -6.79
N GLY A 96 2.57 -6.36 -7.19
CA GLY A 96 3.00 -7.38 -8.14
C GLY A 96 2.89 -6.93 -9.61
N ASN A 97 2.63 -5.65 -9.86
CA ASN A 97 2.60 -5.10 -11.21
C ASN A 97 4.01 -4.61 -11.58
N PRO A 98 4.45 -4.74 -12.85
CA PRO A 98 5.76 -4.23 -13.22
C PRO A 98 5.77 -2.71 -13.19
N TYR A 99 6.88 -2.10 -12.79
CA TYR A 99 7.12 -0.68 -13.05
C TYR A 99 7.10 -0.40 -14.55
N ARG A 100 6.83 0.86 -14.91
CA ARG A 100 6.83 1.32 -16.29
C ARG A 100 7.82 2.45 -16.42
N TYR A 101 8.75 2.26 -17.34
CA TYR A 101 9.76 3.24 -17.71
C TYR A 101 9.66 3.52 -19.21
N LEU A 102 9.70 4.79 -19.58
CA LEU A 102 9.71 5.23 -20.98
C LEU A 102 10.63 6.46 -21.11
N PRO A 103 11.80 6.33 -21.76
CA PRO A 103 12.61 7.50 -22.07
C PRO A 103 11.90 8.38 -23.11
N ILE A 104 11.88 9.70 -22.89
CA ILE A 104 11.19 10.67 -23.76
C ILE A 104 12.21 11.48 -24.56
N ASP A 105 13.30 11.89 -23.92
CA ASP A 105 14.40 12.63 -24.54
C ASP A 105 15.33 11.67 -25.32
N THR A 106 14.78 11.10 -26.40
CA THR A 106 15.49 10.19 -27.32
C THR A 106 15.22 10.59 -28.77
N ASP A 107 16.12 10.22 -29.68
CA ASP A 107 15.93 10.36 -31.13
C ASP A 107 15.85 8.96 -31.81
N PRO A 108 14.70 8.58 -32.40
CA PRO A 108 13.44 9.33 -32.44
C PRO A 108 12.71 9.36 -31.08
N PRO A 109 11.86 10.37 -30.84
CA PRO A 109 11.05 10.42 -29.63
C PRO A 109 9.97 9.33 -29.64
N PRO A 110 9.47 8.92 -28.46
CA PRO A 110 8.38 7.96 -28.38
C PRO A 110 7.11 8.48 -29.04
N LYS A 111 6.22 7.56 -29.43
CA LYS A 111 4.93 7.95 -30.03
C LYS A 111 4.15 8.77 -29.01
N THR A 112 3.54 9.87 -29.44
CA THR A 112 2.85 10.82 -28.54
C THR A 112 1.74 10.15 -27.69
N GLY A 113 1.19 9.02 -28.13
CA GLY A 113 0.19 8.25 -27.39
C GLY A 113 0.74 7.38 -26.26
N GLN A 114 2.07 7.29 -26.10
CA GLN A 114 2.74 6.50 -25.05
C GLN A 114 3.12 7.36 -23.83
N VAL A 115 3.46 8.63 -24.05
CA VAL A 115 3.85 9.58 -23.01
C VAL A 115 2.65 9.94 -22.14
N ARG A 116 2.87 9.98 -20.82
CA ARG A 116 1.85 10.35 -19.84
C ARG A 116 1.56 11.83 -19.86
N ARG A 117 0.30 12.20 -19.61
CA ARG A 117 -0.21 13.56 -19.82
C ARG A 117 -1.08 14.06 -18.68
N ASP A 118 -1.03 15.36 -18.46
CA ASP A 118 -1.87 16.07 -17.50
C ASP A 118 -3.33 16.23 -17.99
N ARG A 119 -4.13 16.97 -17.22
CA ARG A 119 -5.50 17.33 -17.57
C ARG A 119 -5.62 18.08 -18.90
N ASN A 120 -4.60 18.85 -19.26
CA ASN A 120 -4.56 19.71 -20.44
C ASN A 120 -3.91 19.01 -21.65
N MET A 121 -3.63 17.71 -21.55
CA MET A 121 -2.97 16.88 -22.58
C MET A 121 -1.50 17.21 -22.84
N ASN A 122 -0.87 17.97 -21.95
CA ASN A 122 0.56 18.23 -21.98
C ASN A 122 1.32 17.04 -21.37
N PRO A 123 2.49 16.66 -21.91
CA PRO A 123 3.38 15.71 -21.25
C PRO A 123 3.67 16.12 -19.81
N ILE A 124 3.62 15.16 -18.88
CA ILE A 124 3.93 15.44 -17.45
C ILE A 124 5.43 15.52 -17.18
N ASN A 125 6.23 14.96 -18.09
CA ASN A 125 7.70 14.96 -18.07
C ASN A 125 8.23 15.23 -19.47
N THR A 126 9.46 15.74 -19.54
CA THR A 126 10.22 15.90 -20.79
C THR A 126 11.41 14.95 -20.89
N ASP A 127 11.87 14.41 -19.75
CA ASP A 127 13.03 13.52 -19.64
C ASP A 127 12.63 12.05 -19.88
N PHE A 128 11.83 11.48 -18.98
CA PHE A 128 11.30 10.12 -19.03
C PHE A 128 10.05 10.00 -18.17
N ASP A 129 9.19 9.03 -18.49
CA ASP A 129 8.13 8.59 -17.60
C ASP A 129 8.61 7.43 -16.75
N LEU A 130 8.31 7.49 -15.44
CA LEU A 130 8.51 6.40 -14.49
C LEU A 130 7.28 6.32 -13.57
N TYR A 131 6.61 5.17 -13.53
CA TYR A 131 5.40 4.99 -12.73
C TYR A 131 5.11 3.53 -12.37
N SER A 132 4.24 3.35 -11.36
CA SER A 132 3.55 2.09 -11.02
C SER A 132 2.07 2.25 -11.38
N THR A 133 1.44 1.15 -11.84
CA THR A 133 0.00 1.10 -12.15
C THR A 133 -0.88 0.89 -10.91
N GLY A 134 -0.31 1.02 -9.71
CA GLY A 134 -1.05 0.92 -8.47
C GLY A 134 -1.69 -0.46 -8.21
N PRO A 135 -2.65 -0.52 -7.27
CA PRO A 135 -3.31 -1.75 -6.85
C PRO A 135 -4.14 -2.45 -7.93
N ASP A 136 -4.77 -1.70 -8.85
CA ASP A 136 -5.71 -2.28 -9.81
C ASP A 136 -5.02 -2.83 -11.09
N GLY A 137 -3.75 -2.46 -11.30
CA GLY A 137 -2.92 -2.91 -12.42
C GLY A 137 -3.33 -2.33 -13.78
N ARG A 138 -4.26 -1.38 -13.80
CA ARG A 138 -4.77 -0.72 -15.00
C ARG A 138 -4.20 0.68 -15.06
N THR A 139 -4.16 1.25 -16.26
CA THR A 139 -3.60 2.58 -16.44
C THR A 139 -4.11 3.22 -17.73
N GLN A 140 -3.98 4.55 -17.81
CA GLN A 140 -4.20 5.34 -19.01
C GLN A 140 -3.11 6.41 -19.09
N THR A 141 -2.78 6.86 -20.31
CA THR A 141 -1.74 7.89 -20.47
C THR A 141 -2.12 9.22 -19.86
N GLN A 142 -3.40 9.62 -19.96
CA GLN A 142 -3.89 10.82 -19.29
C GLN A 142 -4.18 10.55 -17.80
N LEU A 143 -3.53 11.29 -16.90
CA LEU A 143 -3.63 11.09 -15.44
C LEU A 143 -5.04 11.25 -14.88
N THR A 144 -5.87 12.09 -15.50
CA THR A 144 -7.28 12.29 -15.09
C THR A 144 -8.20 11.14 -15.50
N GLY A 145 -7.72 10.24 -16.38
CA GLY A 145 -8.44 9.06 -16.84
C GLY A 145 -8.81 8.12 -15.69
N ARG A 146 -9.97 7.46 -15.80
CA ARG A 146 -10.54 6.66 -14.70
C ARG A 146 -9.57 5.62 -14.14
N PHE A 147 -8.79 4.96 -15.00
CA PHE A 147 -7.86 3.90 -14.60
C PHE A 147 -6.46 4.41 -14.28
N ALA A 148 -6.19 5.71 -14.41
CA ALA A 148 -4.88 6.27 -14.12
C ALA A 148 -4.81 6.93 -12.74
N ARG A 149 -5.95 7.06 -12.04
CA ARG A 149 -6.05 7.89 -10.83
C ARG A 149 -5.29 7.33 -9.63
N ASP A 150 -5.20 6.01 -9.54
CA ASP A 150 -4.49 5.30 -8.48
C ASP A 150 -3.03 4.95 -8.82
N ASP A 151 -2.59 5.28 -10.04
CA ASP A 151 -1.19 5.18 -10.43
C ASP A 151 -0.32 6.04 -9.50
N ILE A 152 0.88 5.56 -9.20
CA ILE A 152 1.90 6.37 -8.54
C ILE A 152 2.91 6.79 -9.61
N VAL A 153 3.05 8.10 -9.83
CA VAL A 153 3.78 8.68 -10.95
C VAL A 153 4.90 9.59 -10.48
N ARG A 154 6.03 9.59 -11.19
CA ARG A 154 6.99 10.70 -11.21
C ARG A 154 6.49 11.74 -12.22
N ALA A 155 6.43 13.00 -11.82
CA ALA A 155 5.95 14.08 -12.68
C ALA A 155 6.72 15.38 -12.46
N GLY A 156 6.61 16.31 -13.40
CA GLY A 156 7.29 17.60 -13.37
C GLY A 156 8.81 17.44 -13.35
N ASN A 157 9.34 16.51 -14.14
CA ASN A 157 10.77 16.17 -14.23
C ASN A 157 11.37 15.86 -12.84
N GLY A 158 10.62 15.13 -12.00
CA GLY A 158 11.07 14.69 -10.68
C GLY A 158 10.68 15.59 -9.51
N SER A 159 10.06 16.75 -9.76
CA SER A 159 9.55 17.62 -8.68
C SER A 159 8.38 17.02 -7.90
N TYR A 160 7.70 16.03 -8.48
CA TYR A 160 6.60 15.31 -7.86
C TYR A 160 6.76 13.80 -7.99
N ILE A 161 6.53 13.09 -6.88
CA ILE A 161 6.36 11.63 -6.86
C ILE A 161 5.18 11.31 -5.92
N GLY A 162 4.10 10.76 -6.47
CA GLY A 162 2.87 10.52 -5.71
C GLY A 162 1.72 10.02 -6.57
N THR A 163 0.52 9.97 -5.98
CA THR A 163 -0.69 9.49 -6.67
C THR A 163 -1.07 10.41 -7.83
N ALA A 164 -1.34 9.86 -9.00
CA ALA A 164 -1.72 10.62 -10.19
C ALA A 164 -2.99 11.48 -10.01
N GLN A 165 -3.92 11.10 -9.12
CA GLN A 165 -5.07 11.94 -8.78
C GLN A 165 -4.71 13.25 -8.03
N ASP A 166 -3.56 13.28 -7.36
CA ASP A 166 -3.11 14.37 -6.49
C ASP A 166 -2.11 15.31 -7.20
N PHE A 167 -1.80 15.03 -8.48
CA PHE A 167 -0.95 15.85 -9.35
C PHE A 167 -1.81 16.79 -10.22
#